data_AF-A0A8S3QLH1-F1
#
_entry.id   AF-A0A8S3QLH1-F1
#
_cell.length_a   1.000
_cell.length_b   1.000
_cell.length_c   1.000
_cell.angle_alpha   90.00
_cell.angle_beta   90.00
_cell.angle_gamma   90.00
#
_symmetry.space_group_name_H-M   'P 1'
#
loop_
_entity.id
_entity.type
_entity.pdbx_description
1 polymer ?
#
loop_
_entity_poly.entity_id
_entity_poly.type
_entity_poly.pdbx_seq_one_letter_code
_entity_poly.pdbx_strand_id
1 'polypeptide(L)'
;MFGLQFAVSAGRCTRGVFMQLVPVLDITKAYDYVLVIDTEGLRAPELAHEKYSHDNELATFVIGLGDVTIVNVKGENTSEVRDVLQIVVHAFLRLKLANDRLNLKQKCVFVHQNVSAPDANDKMIQQRKKFVEILDKMTQEAAGEENIADINAFSQVIDFDSEANVWYFSDLWYGDPPMAPANPGYSKCVNRVKDALFSDSSMTQRETYLTITDTISRIEDLWIGILKDDFVFSFRNSLEVKAYNSMERQCQSLTWTLEKYVLEFIRSEAKSMLVNCLNDNDLENAFLNIVARVAIEIDQQVTSLCNDLDSFVERSTLKDVMIQWTQSKKTRFKLLAENLVFKAKTDISNTKEEIKIQRLKKREKTNHEMEINELARNLAVKMQGKLPTETN
;
A
#
# COMPACT_ATOMS: atom_id res chain seq x y z
N MET A 1 -4.18 -35.12 11.10
CA MET A 1 -3.49 -34.67 12.34
C MET A 1 -4.44 -34.62 13.54
N PHE A 2 -5.57 -33.93 13.44
CA PHE A 2 -6.50 -33.71 14.58
C PHE A 2 -7.79 -34.56 14.56
N GLY A 3 -7.92 -35.49 13.61
CA GLY A 3 -9.11 -36.35 13.50
C GLY A 3 -10.39 -35.61 13.06
N LEU A 4 -10.25 -34.38 12.56
CA LEU A 4 -11.36 -33.54 12.11
C LEU A 4 -11.71 -33.82 10.65
N GLN A 5 -12.99 -33.62 10.32
CA GLN A 5 -13.50 -33.67 8.96
C GLN A 5 -14.15 -32.33 8.65
N PHE A 6 -13.46 -31.47 7.91
CA PHE A 6 -14.03 -30.22 7.41
C PHE A 6 -14.94 -30.49 6.21
N ALA A 7 -16.02 -29.72 6.09
CA ALA A 7 -16.93 -29.81 4.95
C ALA A 7 -16.22 -29.29 3.69
N VAL A 8 -15.93 -30.18 2.74
CA VAL A 8 -15.38 -29.80 1.43
C VAL A 8 -16.52 -29.52 0.44
N SER A 9 -16.38 -28.49 -0.39
CA SER A 9 -17.34 -28.21 -1.46
C SER A 9 -17.31 -29.31 -2.53
N ALA A 10 -18.31 -29.34 -3.43
CA ALA A 10 -18.46 -30.36 -4.49
C ALA A 10 -17.23 -30.51 -5.42
N GLY A 11 -16.28 -29.57 -5.39
CA GLY A 11 -15.00 -29.62 -6.12
C GLY A 11 -13.79 -30.08 -5.30
N ARG A 12 -13.94 -30.63 -4.08
CA ARG A 12 -12.86 -31.04 -3.15
C ARG A 12 -11.99 -29.92 -2.58
N CYS A 13 -12.34 -28.65 -2.82
CA CYS A 13 -11.63 -27.50 -2.26
C CYS A 13 -12.51 -26.77 -1.23
N THR A 14 -11.93 -26.45 -0.07
CA THR A 14 -12.45 -25.45 0.86
C THR A 14 -12.44 -24.07 0.20
N ARG A 15 -13.42 -23.22 0.50
CA ARG A 15 -13.43 -21.79 0.13
C ARG A 15 -13.53 -20.94 1.39
N GLY A 16 -12.64 -19.97 1.55
CA GLY A 16 -12.54 -19.16 2.77
C GLY A 16 -11.88 -19.88 3.95
N VAL A 17 -12.38 -19.63 5.17
CA VAL A 17 -11.83 -20.15 6.44
C VAL A 17 -12.90 -20.95 7.18
N PHE A 18 -12.54 -22.16 7.60
CA PHE A 18 -13.35 -23.00 8.47
C PHE A 18 -12.67 -23.10 9.83
N MET A 19 -13.45 -22.99 10.90
CA MET A 19 -12.93 -23.07 12.27
C MET A 19 -13.72 -24.11 13.05
N GLN A 20 -13.01 -24.95 13.79
CA GLN A 20 -13.61 -25.95 14.65
C GLN A 20 -12.94 -25.95 16.03
N LEU A 21 -13.75 -25.81 17.07
CA LEU A 21 -13.29 -25.86 18.45
C LEU A 21 -13.17 -27.31 18.91
N VAL A 22 -12.01 -27.70 19.41
CA VAL A 22 -11.70 -29.06 19.88
C VAL A 22 -11.46 -29.00 21.39
N PRO A 23 -12.24 -29.72 22.22
CA PRO A 23 -12.02 -29.76 23.66
C PRO A 23 -10.73 -30.50 24.00
N VAL A 24 -9.99 -29.97 24.97
CA VAL A 24 -8.77 -30.59 25.50
C VAL A 24 -9.14 -31.37 26.75
N LEU A 25 -8.94 -32.68 26.71
CA LEU A 25 -9.27 -33.57 27.84
C LEU A 25 -8.12 -33.65 28.87
N ASP A 26 -6.95 -33.14 28.53
CA ASP A 26 -5.77 -33.15 29.39
C ASP A 26 -5.80 -31.96 30.35
N ILE A 27 -6.18 -32.23 31.60
CA ILE A 27 -6.29 -31.23 32.69
C ILE A 27 -4.95 -30.59 33.08
N THR A 28 -3.82 -31.10 32.59
CA THR A 28 -2.50 -30.50 32.83
C THR A 28 -2.23 -29.31 31.92
N LYS A 29 -3.02 -29.14 30.85
CA LYS A 29 -2.93 -27.99 29.95
C LYS A 29 -3.62 -26.78 30.57
N ALA A 30 -3.04 -25.60 30.35
CA ALA A 30 -3.56 -24.33 30.86
C ALA A 30 -4.68 -23.73 29.98
N TYR A 31 -5.26 -24.52 29.07
CA TYR A 31 -6.30 -24.11 28.13
C TYR A 31 -7.32 -25.24 27.93
N ASP A 32 -8.60 -24.87 27.79
CA ASP A 32 -9.71 -25.83 27.72
C ASP A 32 -10.00 -26.31 26.28
N TYR A 33 -9.63 -25.50 25.29
CA TYR A 33 -9.97 -25.74 23.89
C TYR A 33 -8.80 -25.40 22.95
N VAL A 34 -8.76 -26.09 21.82
CA VAL A 34 -7.92 -25.75 20.66
C VAL A 34 -8.84 -25.37 19.52
N LEU A 35 -8.67 -24.17 18.98
CA LEU A 35 -9.35 -23.76 17.75
C LEU A 35 -8.53 -24.23 16.55
N VAL A 36 -9.03 -25.20 15.80
CA VAL A 36 -8.41 -25.65 14.56
C VAL A 36 -9.01 -24.89 13.40
N ILE A 37 -8.15 -24.26 12.62
CA ILE A 37 -8.53 -23.45 11.47
C ILE A 37 -8.02 -24.15 10.21
N ASP A 38 -8.93 -24.39 9.26
CA ASP A 38 -8.63 -24.91 7.93
C ASP A 38 -9.01 -23.87 6.89
N THR A 39 -8.15 -23.69 5.88
CA THR A 39 -8.28 -22.59 4.92
C THR A 39 -8.45 -23.14 3.52
N GLU A 40 -8.94 -22.32 2.60
CA GLU A 40 -8.79 -22.63 1.19
C GLU A 40 -7.32 -22.71 0.76
N GLY A 41 -7.08 -23.48 -0.30
CA GLY A 41 -5.78 -23.57 -0.93
C GLY A 41 -5.39 -22.26 -1.59
N LEU A 42 -4.23 -21.73 -1.22
CA LEU A 42 -3.63 -20.57 -1.88
C LEU A 42 -3.25 -20.93 -3.32
N ARG A 43 -3.32 -19.96 -4.24
CA ARG A 43 -2.76 -20.06 -5.60
C ARG A 43 -3.29 -21.21 -6.47
N ALA A 44 -4.54 -21.61 -6.29
CA ALA A 44 -5.16 -22.62 -7.16
C ALA A 44 -5.14 -22.17 -8.65
N PRO A 45 -4.62 -22.98 -9.59
CA PRO A 45 -4.39 -22.59 -11.00
C PRO A 45 -5.66 -22.34 -11.82
N GLU A 46 -6.83 -22.52 -11.22
CA GLU A 46 -8.13 -22.52 -11.90
C GLU A 46 -8.78 -21.12 -11.98
N LEU A 47 -8.22 -20.07 -11.37
CA LEU A 47 -8.82 -18.73 -11.27
C LEU A 47 -7.78 -17.59 -11.42
N ALA A 48 -8.07 -16.65 -12.32
CA ALA A 48 -7.17 -15.58 -12.79
C ALA A 48 -6.91 -14.43 -11.78
N HIS A 49 -6.11 -13.44 -12.22
CA HIS A 49 -5.48 -12.29 -11.53
C HIS A 49 -6.14 -11.63 -10.29
N GLU A 50 -7.44 -11.78 -10.04
CA GLU A 50 -8.11 -11.23 -8.84
C GLU A 50 -7.80 -12.03 -7.55
N LYS A 51 -7.24 -13.25 -7.65
CA LYS A 51 -6.94 -14.07 -6.46
C LYS A 51 -5.69 -13.64 -5.66
N TYR A 52 -4.82 -12.76 -6.17
CA TYR A 52 -3.63 -12.33 -5.41
C TYR A 52 -4.01 -11.61 -4.12
N SER A 53 -4.94 -10.65 -4.19
CA SER A 53 -5.44 -9.97 -2.99
C SER A 53 -6.08 -10.95 -2.02
N HIS A 54 -6.98 -11.80 -2.51
CA HIS A 54 -7.68 -12.75 -1.67
C HIS A 54 -6.75 -13.75 -0.97
N ASP A 55 -5.81 -14.35 -1.70
CA ASP A 55 -4.83 -15.29 -1.14
C ASP A 55 -3.94 -14.61 -0.10
N ASN A 56 -3.52 -13.37 -0.37
CA ASN A 56 -2.66 -12.59 0.52
C ASN A 56 -3.40 -12.15 1.80
N GLU A 57 -4.64 -11.66 1.67
CA GLU A 57 -5.54 -11.32 2.78
C GLU A 57 -5.80 -12.54 3.67
N LEU A 58 -6.15 -13.67 3.05
CA LEU A 58 -6.45 -14.92 3.74
C LEU A 58 -5.24 -15.44 4.50
N ALA A 59 -4.07 -15.48 3.86
CA ALA A 59 -2.84 -15.93 4.50
C ALA A 59 -2.46 -15.02 5.66
N THR A 60 -2.58 -13.69 5.49
CA THR A 60 -2.28 -12.71 6.54
C THR A 60 -3.25 -12.84 7.71
N PHE A 61 -4.54 -13.03 7.42
CA PHE A 61 -5.57 -13.24 8.44
C PHE A 61 -5.32 -14.51 9.25
N VAL A 62 -5.08 -15.64 8.58
CA VAL A 62 -4.91 -16.94 9.24
C VAL A 62 -3.62 -16.98 10.04
N ILE A 63 -2.51 -16.50 9.46
CA ILE A 63 -1.25 -16.41 10.20
C ILE A 63 -1.45 -15.48 11.40
N GLY A 64 -2.09 -14.31 11.22
CA GLY A 64 -2.25 -13.31 12.29
C GLY A 64 -3.12 -13.79 13.45
N LEU A 65 -4.12 -14.61 13.15
CA LEU A 65 -5.02 -15.21 14.12
C LEU A 65 -4.41 -16.43 14.83
N GLY A 66 -3.62 -17.22 14.10
CA GLY A 66 -3.05 -18.48 14.58
C GLY A 66 -1.93 -18.28 15.59
N ASP A 67 -2.05 -18.94 16.74
CA ASP A 67 -0.94 -19.07 17.67
C ASP A 67 0.20 -19.87 17.06
N VAL A 68 -0.16 -20.94 16.34
CA VAL A 68 0.72 -21.68 15.45
C VAL A 68 0.01 -21.89 14.13
N THR A 69 0.69 -21.56 13.04
CA THR A 69 0.20 -21.79 11.68
C THR A 69 1.06 -22.83 10.99
N ILE A 70 0.42 -23.88 10.46
CA ILE A 70 1.09 -24.91 9.67
C ILE A 70 1.00 -24.51 8.20
N VAL A 71 2.14 -24.14 7.62
CA VAL A 71 2.25 -23.82 6.21
C VAL A 71 2.60 -25.10 5.45
N ASN A 72 1.60 -25.63 4.72
CA ASN A 72 1.76 -26.83 3.93
C ASN A 72 2.35 -26.51 2.54
N VAL A 73 3.57 -26.98 2.28
CA VAL A 73 4.32 -26.74 1.04
C VAL A 73 4.38 -28.03 0.24
N LYS A 74 3.96 -28.00 -1.02
CA LYS A 74 4.03 -29.19 -1.89
C LYS A 74 5.39 -29.26 -2.58
N GLY A 75 6.14 -30.33 -2.32
CA GLY A 75 7.47 -30.56 -2.88
C GLY A 75 8.53 -29.60 -2.34
N GLU A 76 9.60 -29.43 -3.13
CA GLU A 76 10.73 -28.56 -2.78
C GLU A 76 10.58 -27.12 -3.31
N ASN A 77 9.57 -26.84 -4.14
CA ASN A 77 9.40 -25.51 -4.71
C ASN A 77 8.71 -24.57 -3.70
N THR A 78 9.48 -23.61 -3.18
CA THR A 78 9.00 -22.63 -2.21
C THR A 78 8.57 -21.31 -2.83
N SER A 79 8.57 -21.17 -4.17
CA SER A 79 8.34 -19.87 -4.81
C SER A 79 6.99 -19.25 -4.50
N GLU A 80 5.92 -20.07 -4.51
CA GLU A 80 4.55 -19.59 -4.27
C GLU A 80 4.35 -19.15 -2.82
N VAL A 81 4.84 -19.97 -1.88
CA VAL A 81 4.78 -19.70 -0.45
C VAL A 81 5.63 -18.47 -0.11
N ARG A 82 6.78 -18.31 -0.74
CA ARG A 82 7.64 -17.14 -0.57
C ARG A 82 6.93 -15.84 -0.93
N ASP A 83 6.31 -15.78 -2.11
CA ASP A 83 5.63 -14.58 -2.59
C ASP A 83 4.50 -14.15 -1.61
N VAL A 84 3.70 -15.11 -1.12
CA VAL A 84 2.63 -14.84 -0.13
C VAL A 84 3.20 -14.43 1.22
N LEU A 85 4.20 -15.15 1.75
CA LEU A 85 4.79 -14.83 3.06
C LEU A 85 5.46 -13.46 3.07
N GLN A 86 6.04 -13.04 1.95
CA GLN A 86 6.63 -11.72 1.83
C GLN A 86 5.56 -10.63 2.03
N ILE A 87 4.36 -10.80 1.46
CA ILE A 87 3.22 -9.91 1.69
C ILE A 87 2.73 -9.98 3.14
N VAL A 88 2.66 -11.18 3.72
CA VAL A 88 2.28 -11.37 5.13
C VAL A 88 3.23 -10.61 6.07
N VAL A 89 4.55 -10.73 5.86
CA VAL A 89 5.55 -10.02 6.64
C VAL A 89 5.37 -8.52 6.49
N HIS A 90 5.21 -8.03 5.27
CA HIS A 90 4.97 -6.61 4.99
C HIS A 90 3.74 -6.11 5.75
N ALA A 91 2.60 -6.80 5.62
CA ALA A 91 1.37 -6.46 6.32
C ALA A 91 1.55 -6.49 7.84
N PHE A 92 2.29 -7.45 8.39
CA PHE A 92 2.53 -7.56 9.83
C PHE A 92 3.37 -6.40 10.36
N LEU A 93 4.36 -5.95 9.60
CA LEU A 93 5.13 -4.75 9.96
C LEU A 93 4.21 -3.54 10.05
N ARG A 94 3.32 -3.35 9.08
CA ARG A 94 2.36 -2.24 9.06
C ARG A 94 1.32 -2.34 10.16
N LEU A 95 0.78 -3.53 10.41
CA LEU A 95 -0.18 -3.78 11.50
C LEU A 95 0.45 -3.53 12.88
N LYS A 96 1.70 -3.94 13.08
CA LYS A 96 2.45 -3.65 14.32
C LYS A 96 2.68 -2.16 14.49
N LEU A 97 3.08 -1.44 13.43
CA LEU A 97 3.26 0.03 13.48
C LEU A 97 1.95 0.78 13.72
N ALA A 98 0.84 0.33 13.13
CA ALA A 98 -0.45 1.01 13.21
C ALA A 98 -1.20 0.73 14.52
N ASN A 99 -0.90 -0.39 15.19
CA ASN A 99 -1.62 -0.81 16.38
C ASN A 99 -0.72 -1.60 17.34
N ASP A 100 -0.03 -0.88 18.23
CA ASP A 100 0.83 -1.46 19.28
C ASP A 100 0.09 -2.45 20.22
N ARG A 101 -1.25 -2.43 20.24
CA ARG A 101 -2.06 -3.37 21.03
C ARG A 101 -2.17 -4.75 20.39
N LEU A 102 -1.93 -4.86 19.08
CA LEU A 102 -1.82 -6.15 18.39
C LEU A 102 -0.47 -6.78 18.74
N ASN A 103 -0.40 -7.42 19.91
CA ASN A 103 0.75 -8.24 20.28
C ASN A 103 0.71 -9.55 19.48
N LEU A 104 1.19 -9.44 18.24
CA LEU A 104 1.27 -10.51 17.26
C LEU A 104 2.51 -11.37 17.58
N LYS A 105 2.29 -12.49 18.28
CA LYS A 105 3.28 -13.56 18.57
C LYS A 105 2.91 -14.85 17.86
N GLN A 106 2.86 -14.79 16.53
CA GLN A 106 2.54 -15.92 15.66
C GLN A 106 3.76 -16.79 15.52
N LYS A 107 3.54 -18.10 15.50
CA LYS A 107 4.55 -19.08 15.14
C LYS A 107 4.20 -19.75 13.82
N CYS A 108 5.18 -19.96 12.95
CA CYS A 108 4.99 -20.70 11.71
C CYS A 108 5.76 -22.02 11.72
N VAL A 109 5.10 -23.10 11.29
CA VAL A 109 5.67 -24.43 11.08
C VAL A 109 5.51 -24.81 9.62
N PHE A 110 6.62 -25.11 8.94
CA PHE A 110 6.65 -25.46 7.53
C PHE A 110 6.68 -26.97 7.35
N VAL A 111 5.72 -27.49 6.59
CA VAL A 111 5.61 -28.91 6.26
C VAL A 111 5.79 -29.08 4.76
N HIS A 112 6.94 -29.60 4.35
CA HIS A 112 7.22 -29.94 2.96
C HIS A 112 6.74 -31.36 2.66
N GLN A 113 5.73 -31.49 1.81
CA GLN A 113 5.17 -32.78 1.39
C GLN A 113 5.89 -33.32 0.14
N ASN A 114 5.79 -34.63 -0.07
CA ASN A 114 6.26 -35.33 -1.27
C ASN A 114 7.76 -35.15 -1.51
N VAL A 115 8.55 -35.15 -0.44
CA VAL A 115 10.00 -35.14 -0.53
C VAL A 115 10.46 -36.59 -0.54
N SER A 116 11.07 -37.01 -1.66
CA SER A 116 11.65 -38.34 -1.84
C SER A 116 12.64 -38.63 -0.72
N ALA A 117 12.80 -39.91 -0.38
CA ALA A 117 13.55 -40.47 0.75
C ALA A 117 14.83 -39.68 1.17
N PRO A 118 15.18 -39.69 2.48
CA PRO A 118 16.17 -38.81 3.13
C PRO A 118 17.60 -39.09 2.68
N ASP A 119 17.92 -38.79 1.43
CA ASP A 119 19.25 -38.91 0.88
C ASP A 119 20.07 -37.68 1.29
N ALA A 120 20.91 -37.92 2.31
CA ALA A 120 21.85 -37.04 2.99
C ALA A 120 21.21 -35.93 3.85
N ASN A 121 21.33 -36.11 5.18
CA ASN A 121 21.06 -35.11 6.22
C ASN A 121 21.64 -33.73 5.84
N ASP A 122 22.79 -33.72 5.17
CA ASP A 122 23.47 -32.52 4.66
C ASP A 122 22.64 -31.74 3.61
N LYS A 123 21.92 -32.41 2.71
CA LYS A 123 21.05 -31.73 1.73
C LYS A 123 19.88 -31.03 2.43
N MET A 124 19.29 -31.67 3.45
CA MET A 124 18.19 -31.09 4.21
C MET A 124 18.66 -29.89 5.04
N ILE A 125 19.84 -29.97 5.66
CA ILE A 125 20.47 -28.84 6.37
C ILE A 125 20.71 -27.68 5.41
N GLN A 126 21.25 -27.94 4.21
CA GLN A 126 21.48 -26.91 3.20
C GLN A 126 20.17 -26.30 2.69
N GLN A 127 19.13 -27.11 2.47
CA GLN A 127 17.80 -26.62 2.07
C GLN A 127 17.19 -25.72 3.15
N ARG A 128 17.25 -26.12 4.43
CA ARG A 128 16.81 -25.28 5.56
C ARG A 128 17.55 -23.96 5.61
N LYS A 129 18.89 -23.98 5.48
CA LYS A 129 19.70 -22.76 5.50
C LYS A 129 19.31 -21.81 4.37
N LYS A 130 19.20 -22.31 3.14
CA LYS A 130 18.73 -21.52 1.99
C LYS A 130 17.34 -20.96 2.21
N PHE A 131 16.44 -21.74 2.82
CA PHE A 131 15.08 -21.30 3.13
C PHE A 131 15.09 -20.13 4.13
N VAL A 132 15.87 -20.22 5.22
CA VAL A 132 16.06 -19.12 6.18
C VAL A 132 16.63 -17.88 5.49
N GLU A 133 17.67 -18.02 4.68
CA GLU A 133 18.27 -16.90 3.94
C GLU A 133 17.25 -16.20 3.03
N ILE A 134 16.34 -16.96 2.41
CA ILE A 134 15.24 -16.41 1.62
C ILE A 134 14.24 -15.66 2.50
N LEU A 135 13.84 -16.22 3.65
CA LEU A 135 12.91 -15.61 4.59
C LEU A 135 13.47 -14.31 5.21
N ASP A 136 14.76 -14.30 5.55
CA ASP A 136 15.42 -13.11 6.11
C ASP A 136 15.56 -12.02 5.04
N LYS A 137 15.95 -12.39 3.82
CA LYS A 137 16.05 -11.44 2.71
C LYS A 137 14.70 -10.80 2.37
N MET A 138 13.63 -11.59 2.29
CA MET A 138 12.30 -11.04 2.02
C MET A 138 11.83 -10.10 3.14
N THR A 139 12.21 -10.40 4.38
CA THR A 139 11.88 -9.58 5.56
C THR A 139 12.64 -8.25 5.54
N GLN A 140 13.93 -8.27 5.19
CA GLN A 140 14.74 -7.06 5.02
C GLN A 140 14.18 -6.16 3.92
N GLU A 141 13.73 -6.74 2.81
CA GLU A 141 13.10 -5.99 1.72
C GLU A 141 11.81 -5.30 2.18
N ALA A 142 10.91 -6.03 2.84
CA ALA A 142 9.65 -5.47 3.36
C ALA A 142 9.90 -4.39 4.44
N ALA A 143 10.84 -4.62 5.36
CA ALA A 143 11.20 -3.65 6.39
C ALA A 143 11.83 -2.38 5.79
N GLY A 144 12.68 -2.53 4.76
CA GLY A 144 13.27 -1.39 4.05
C GLY A 144 12.23 -0.53 3.33
N GLU A 145 11.15 -1.12 2.82
CA GLU A 145 10.06 -0.37 2.19
C GLU A 145 9.24 0.46 3.19
N GLU A 146 9.09 -0.03 4.42
CA GLU A 146 8.46 0.70 5.54
C GLU A 146 9.45 1.58 6.33
N ASN A 147 10.72 1.68 5.89
CA ASN A 147 11.81 2.41 6.56
C ASN A 147 12.09 1.96 8.00
N ILE A 148 11.96 0.66 8.29
CA ILE A 148 12.26 0.06 9.59
C ILE A 148 13.66 -0.57 9.55
N ALA A 149 14.65 0.08 10.17
CA ALA A 149 16.05 -0.36 10.09
C ALA A 149 16.39 -1.55 11.04
N ASP A 150 15.62 -1.72 12.11
CA ASP A 150 15.95 -2.66 13.19
C ASP A 150 15.55 -4.12 12.89
N ILE A 151 14.85 -4.36 11.78
CA ILE A 151 14.32 -5.67 11.40
C ILE A 151 15.11 -6.24 10.22
N ASN A 152 15.79 -7.35 10.46
CA ASN A 152 16.67 -8.03 9.51
C ASN A 152 16.44 -9.55 9.38
N ALA A 153 15.62 -10.15 10.25
CA ALA A 153 15.35 -11.57 10.27
C ALA A 153 13.85 -11.86 10.36
N PHE A 154 13.39 -12.92 9.70
CA PHE A 154 12.00 -13.34 9.70
C PHE A 154 11.49 -13.65 11.12
N SER A 155 12.36 -14.24 11.95
CA SER A 155 12.09 -14.59 13.35
C SER A 155 11.75 -13.39 14.23
N GLN A 156 12.12 -12.16 13.84
CA GLN A 156 11.75 -10.94 14.56
C GLN A 156 10.30 -10.52 14.31
N VAL A 157 9.71 -10.96 13.18
CA VAL A 157 8.33 -10.65 12.80
C VAL A 157 7.39 -11.78 13.22
N ILE A 158 7.77 -13.03 12.90
CA ILE A 158 7.02 -14.26 13.15
C ILE A 158 7.97 -15.26 13.80
N ASP A 159 7.59 -15.85 14.95
CA ASP A 159 8.42 -16.82 15.66
C ASP A 159 8.71 -18.04 14.77
N PHE A 160 10.00 -18.27 14.54
CA PHE A 160 10.49 -19.28 13.62
C PHE A 160 11.90 -19.75 13.99
N ASP A 161 12.01 -21.07 14.21
CA ASP A 161 13.27 -21.79 14.36
C ASP A 161 13.36 -22.83 13.24
N SER A 162 14.38 -22.72 12.41
CA SER A 162 14.57 -23.61 11.26
C SER A 162 14.81 -25.08 11.64
N GLU A 163 15.34 -25.35 12.84
CA GLU A 163 15.60 -26.72 13.30
C GLU A 163 14.34 -27.38 13.83
N ALA A 164 13.54 -26.64 14.61
CA ALA A 164 12.33 -27.14 15.26
C ALA A 164 11.06 -27.04 14.38
N ASN A 165 11.00 -26.09 13.45
CA ASN A 165 9.76 -25.73 12.76
C ASN A 165 9.73 -26.12 11.27
N VAL A 166 10.76 -26.78 10.72
CA VAL A 166 10.77 -27.25 9.33
C VAL A 166 10.76 -28.77 9.27
N TRP A 167 9.68 -29.33 8.74
CA TRP A 167 9.43 -30.76 8.66
C TRP A 167 9.30 -31.23 7.22
N TYR A 168 9.89 -32.38 6.93
CA TYR A 168 9.84 -33.01 5.61
C TYR A 168 9.06 -34.31 5.69
N PHE A 169 8.03 -34.41 4.87
CA PHE A 169 7.09 -35.51 4.84
C PHE A 169 7.34 -36.32 3.57
N SER A 170 7.42 -37.63 3.73
CA SER A 170 7.31 -38.56 2.60
C SER A 170 5.92 -38.48 1.98
N ASP A 171 5.73 -39.07 0.80
CA ASP A 171 4.39 -39.20 0.22
C ASP A 171 3.40 -39.89 1.18
N LEU A 172 2.14 -39.44 1.12
CA LEU A 172 1.04 -40.03 1.91
C LEU A 172 0.82 -41.51 1.56
N TRP A 173 1.01 -41.87 0.29
CA TRP A 173 0.78 -43.21 -0.24
C TRP A 173 2.12 -43.91 -0.49
N TYR A 174 2.17 -45.21 -0.17
CA TYR A 174 3.32 -46.05 -0.49
C TYR A 174 3.11 -46.67 -1.88
N GLY A 175 3.34 -45.87 -2.92
CA GLY A 175 3.08 -46.19 -4.33
C GLY A 175 1.91 -45.39 -4.93
N ASP A 176 1.44 -45.80 -6.11
CA ASP A 176 0.42 -45.06 -6.86
C ASP A 176 -1.02 -45.39 -6.41
N PRO A 177 -1.86 -44.39 -6.09
CA PRO A 177 -3.29 -44.57 -5.83
C PRO A 177 -4.01 -45.23 -7.03
N PRO A 178 -5.17 -45.92 -6.83
CA PRO A 178 -6.01 -45.91 -5.63
C PRO A 178 -5.74 -47.06 -4.65
N MET A 179 -4.96 -48.08 -5.01
CA MET A 179 -4.73 -49.27 -4.18
C MET A 179 -3.47 -49.18 -3.30
N ALA A 180 -2.70 -48.11 -3.40
CA ALA A 180 -1.53 -47.89 -2.57
C ALA A 180 -1.92 -47.77 -1.08
N PRO A 181 -1.25 -48.49 -0.16
CA PRO A 181 -1.50 -48.35 1.27
C PRO A 181 -0.96 -47.00 1.77
N ALA A 182 -1.50 -46.53 2.89
CA ALA A 182 -0.98 -45.33 3.56
C ALA A 182 0.47 -45.57 4.03
N ASN A 183 1.34 -44.59 3.80
CA ASN A 183 2.75 -44.65 4.16
C ASN A 183 2.93 -44.54 5.69
N PRO A 184 3.50 -45.56 6.36
CA PRO A 184 3.76 -45.49 7.80
C PRO A 184 4.74 -44.37 8.18
N GLY A 185 5.67 -44.01 7.29
CA GLY A 185 6.60 -42.90 7.47
C GLY A 185 5.87 -41.56 7.61
N TYR A 186 4.88 -41.31 6.76
CA TYR A 186 4.02 -40.13 6.84
C TYR A 186 3.33 -40.04 8.21
N SER A 187 2.71 -41.15 8.65
CA SER A 187 2.00 -41.20 9.94
C SER A 187 2.93 -40.96 11.13
N LYS A 188 4.15 -41.50 11.10
CA LYS A 188 5.18 -41.23 12.12
C LYS A 188 5.57 -39.75 12.16
N CYS A 189 5.77 -39.13 11.00
CA CYS A 189 6.09 -37.69 10.92
C CYS A 189 4.93 -36.83 11.44
N VAL A 190 3.68 -37.14 11.07
CA VAL A 190 2.49 -36.43 11.59
C VAL A 190 2.45 -36.47 13.12
N ASN A 191 2.69 -37.65 13.73
CA ASN A 191 2.70 -37.76 15.18
C ASN A 191 3.84 -36.94 15.81
N ARG A 192 5.05 -36.97 15.24
CA ARG A 192 6.17 -36.15 15.74
C ARG A 192 5.90 -34.65 15.67
N VAL A 193 5.29 -34.17 14.58
CA VAL A 193 4.87 -32.77 14.47
C VAL A 193 3.83 -32.46 15.54
N LYS A 194 2.83 -33.33 15.71
CA LYS A 194 1.79 -33.16 16.73
C LYS A 194 2.41 -33.08 18.14
N ASP A 195 3.33 -33.98 18.46
CA ASP A 195 4.01 -34.02 19.75
C ASP A 195 4.86 -32.76 19.97
N ALA A 196 5.58 -32.29 18.95
CA ALA A 196 6.35 -31.06 19.00
C ALA A 196 5.46 -29.83 19.24
N LEU A 197 4.32 -29.72 18.55
CA LEU A 197 3.36 -28.62 18.71
C LEU A 197 2.82 -28.53 20.15
N PHE A 198 2.48 -29.66 20.77
CA PHE A 198 1.90 -29.69 22.12
C PHE A 198 2.93 -29.72 23.26
N SER A 199 4.19 -30.03 22.96
CA SER A 199 5.30 -30.02 23.92
C SER A 199 6.06 -28.69 23.95
N ASP A 200 5.71 -27.77 23.06
CA ASP A 200 6.40 -26.50 22.92
C ASP A 200 6.24 -25.62 24.17
N SER A 201 7.37 -25.28 24.79
CA SER A 201 7.44 -24.39 25.96
C SER A 201 6.85 -23.00 25.67
N SER A 202 7.00 -22.49 24.45
CA SER A 202 6.46 -21.18 24.04
C SER A 202 4.93 -21.16 24.02
N MET A 203 4.31 -22.33 23.80
CA MET A 203 2.86 -22.50 23.82
C MET A 203 2.34 -22.79 25.22
N THR A 204 3.16 -23.35 26.11
CA THR A 204 2.77 -23.79 27.46
C THR A 204 3.11 -22.78 28.56
N GLN A 205 3.97 -21.80 28.30
CA GLN A 205 4.34 -20.73 29.25
C GLN A 205 3.66 -19.38 28.97
N ARG A 206 2.60 -19.35 28.15
CA ARG A 206 1.84 -18.11 27.94
C ARG A 206 1.13 -17.71 29.23
N GLU A 207 1.34 -16.47 29.66
CA GLU A 207 0.70 -15.92 30.88
C GLU A 207 -0.83 -15.91 30.77
N THR A 208 -1.38 -15.78 29.55
CA THR A 208 -2.83 -15.78 29.29
C THR A 208 -3.16 -16.36 27.91
N TYR A 209 -4.15 -17.26 27.85
CA TYR A 209 -4.81 -17.67 26.60
C TYR A 209 -6.05 -16.80 26.36
N LEU A 210 -6.40 -16.62 25.09
CA LEU A 210 -7.59 -15.87 24.73
C LEU A 210 -8.85 -16.63 25.14
N THR A 211 -9.81 -15.94 25.74
CA THR A 211 -11.16 -16.49 25.88
C THR A 211 -11.85 -16.52 24.52
N ILE A 212 -12.93 -17.28 24.39
CA ILE A 212 -13.73 -17.31 23.14
C ILE A 212 -14.17 -15.89 22.73
N THR A 213 -14.55 -15.06 23.71
CA THR A 213 -14.94 -13.67 23.47
C THR A 213 -13.77 -12.84 22.96
N ASP A 214 -12.59 -12.97 23.57
CA ASP A 214 -11.39 -12.26 23.11
C ASP A 214 -10.95 -12.74 21.72
N THR A 215 -11.12 -14.03 21.41
CA THR A 215 -10.86 -14.57 20.07
C THR A 215 -11.77 -13.92 19.02
N ILE A 216 -13.06 -13.76 19.32
CA ILE A 216 -14.00 -13.10 18.41
C ILE A 216 -13.59 -11.63 18.20
N SER A 217 -13.30 -10.89 19.27
CA SER A 217 -12.83 -9.51 19.15
C SER A 217 -11.52 -9.40 18.36
N ARG A 218 -10.59 -10.34 18.56
CA ARG A 218 -9.33 -10.39 17.80
C ARG A 218 -9.56 -10.66 16.32
N ILE A 219 -10.53 -11.52 15.97
CA ILE A 219 -10.92 -11.75 14.57
C ILE A 219 -11.41 -10.45 13.94
N GLU A 220 -12.29 -9.72 14.62
CA GLU A 220 -12.82 -8.44 14.14
C GLU A 220 -11.71 -7.39 13.96
N ASP A 221 -10.88 -7.18 14.99
CA ASP A 221 -9.80 -6.20 14.97
C ASP A 221 -8.78 -6.49 13.86
N LEU A 222 -8.39 -7.76 13.72
CA LEU A 222 -7.43 -8.18 12.69
C LEU A 222 -8.02 -8.00 11.29
N TRP A 223 -9.29 -8.40 11.09
CA TRP A 223 -9.95 -8.27 9.80
C TRP A 223 -10.13 -6.80 9.40
N ILE A 224 -10.51 -5.93 10.33
CA ILE A 224 -10.60 -4.47 10.10
C ILE A 224 -9.22 -3.90 9.77
N GLY A 225 -8.15 -4.35 10.44
CA GLY A 225 -6.78 -3.95 10.15
C GLY A 225 -6.36 -4.31 8.73
N ILE A 226 -6.64 -5.55 8.30
CA ILE A 226 -6.34 -6.05 6.96
C ILE A 226 -7.13 -5.27 5.90
N LEU A 227 -8.44 -5.08 6.08
CA LEU A 227 -9.27 -4.34 5.10
C LEU A 227 -8.87 -2.87 4.95
N LYS A 228 -8.28 -2.26 5.98
CA LYS A 228 -7.75 -0.89 5.89
C LYS A 228 -6.45 -0.81 5.08
N ASP A 229 -5.73 -1.91 4.94
CA ASP A 229 -4.43 -2.01 4.27
C ASP A 229 -4.54 -2.64 2.86
N ASP A 230 -5.56 -2.22 2.12
CA ASP A 230 -5.92 -2.71 0.77
C ASP A 230 -4.76 -2.59 -0.25
N PHE A 231 -3.83 -1.67 -0.01
CA PHE A 231 -2.71 -1.41 -0.91
C PHE A 231 -1.77 -2.61 -1.03
N VAL A 232 -1.24 -3.12 0.09
CA VAL A 232 -0.16 -4.14 0.06
C VAL A 232 -0.68 -5.49 -0.45
N PHE A 233 -1.94 -5.83 -0.15
CA PHE A 233 -2.52 -7.11 -0.54
C PHE A 233 -2.75 -7.23 -2.05
N SER A 234 -2.96 -6.11 -2.75
CA SER A 234 -3.14 -6.10 -4.21
C SER A 234 -1.90 -6.54 -5.01
N PHE A 235 -0.72 -6.58 -4.37
CA PHE A 235 0.55 -6.92 -5.02
C PHE A 235 0.91 -8.40 -4.88
N ARG A 236 1.60 -8.94 -5.89
CA ARG A 236 2.04 -10.34 -5.87
C ARG A 236 3.11 -10.62 -4.81
N ASN A 237 4.08 -9.71 -4.67
CA ASN A 237 5.23 -9.83 -3.78
C ASN A 237 5.86 -8.44 -3.56
N SER A 238 6.90 -8.34 -2.72
CA SER A 238 7.54 -7.04 -2.44
C SER A 238 8.17 -6.41 -3.68
N LEU A 239 8.62 -7.19 -4.67
CA LEU A 239 9.22 -6.62 -5.88
C LEU A 239 8.20 -5.74 -6.62
N GLU A 240 6.92 -6.16 -6.63
CA GLU A 240 5.83 -5.35 -7.15
C GLU A 240 5.57 -4.11 -6.29
N VAL A 241 5.57 -4.24 -4.97
CA VAL A 241 5.40 -3.11 -4.04
C VAL A 241 6.53 -2.09 -4.23
N LYS A 242 7.79 -2.54 -4.28
CA LYS A 242 8.98 -1.72 -4.56
C LYS A 242 8.91 -1.03 -5.90
N ALA A 243 8.54 -1.77 -6.95
CA ALA A 243 8.40 -1.24 -8.29
C ALA A 243 7.33 -0.15 -8.33
N TYR A 244 6.18 -0.40 -7.73
CA TYR A 244 5.09 0.56 -7.63
C TYR A 244 5.52 1.80 -6.84
N ASN A 245 6.09 1.65 -5.65
CA ASN A 245 6.52 2.76 -4.80
C ASN A 245 7.60 3.61 -5.46
N SER A 246 8.51 2.99 -6.21
CA SER A 246 9.51 3.70 -7.01
C SER A 246 8.85 4.52 -8.13
N MET A 247 7.93 3.90 -8.87
CA MET A 247 7.18 4.58 -9.92
C MET A 247 6.29 5.70 -9.38
N GLU A 248 5.62 5.51 -8.23
CA GLU A 248 4.77 6.53 -7.63
C GLU A 248 5.58 7.74 -7.16
N ARG A 249 6.76 7.53 -6.56
CA ARG A 249 7.68 8.62 -6.21
C ARG A 249 8.10 9.43 -7.42
N GLN A 250 8.45 8.76 -8.52
CA GLN A 250 8.77 9.45 -9.77
C GLN A 250 7.55 10.23 -10.28
N CYS A 251 6.36 9.62 -10.27
CA CYS A 251 5.13 10.28 -10.71
C CYS A 251 4.78 11.50 -9.86
N GLN A 252 4.98 11.44 -8.54
CA GLN A 252 4.77 12.55 -7.63
C GLN A 252 5.73 13.71 -7.92
N SER A 253 7.01 13.41 -8.16
CA SER A 253 8.02 14.41 -8.55
C SER A 253 7.67 15.10 -9.86
N LEU A 254 7.25 14.33 -10.87
CA LEU A 254 6.80 14.86 -12.16
C LEU A 254 5.53 15.70 -12.03
N THR A 255 4.56 15.24 -11.24
CA THR A 255 3.31 15.97 -10.92
C THR A 255 3.62 17.32 -10.27
N TRP A 256 4.48 17.32 -9.25
CA TRP A 256 4.89 18.54 -8.56
C TRP A 256 5.55 19.54 -9.50
N THR A 257 6.39 19.05 -10.42
CA THR A 257 7.06 19.90 -11.43
C THR A 257 6.03 20.60 -12.33
N LEU A 258 5.01 19.88 -12.78
CA LEU A 258 3.92 20.43 -13.60
C LEU A 258 3.11 21.47 -12.82
N GLU A 259 2.67 21.14 -11.61
CA GLU A 259 1.86 22.03 -10.78
C GLU A 259 2.61 23.32 -10.44
N LYS A 260 3.90 23.19 -10.11
CA LYS A 260 4.78 24.34 -9.84
C LYS A 260 4.91 25.24 -11.08
N TYR A 261 5.15 24.66 -12.25
CA TYR A 261 5.24 25.40 -13.50
C TYR A 261 3.97 26.20 -13.79
N VAL A 262 2.79 25.58 -13.68
CA VAL A 262 1.50 26.25 -13.90
C VAL A 262 1.30 27.39 -12.91
N LEU A 263 1.63 27.17 -11.64
CA LEU A 263 1.51 28.19 -10.60
C LEU A 263 2.44 29.38 -10.84
N GLU A 264 3.68 29.14 -11.27
CA GLU A 264 4.65 30.19 -11.61
C GLU A 264 4.21 30.98 -12.85
N PHE A 265 3.72 30.30 -13.89
CA PHE A 265 3.16 30.92 -15.09
C PHE A 265 2.01 31.88 -14.75
N ILE A 266 1.04 31.42 -13.94
CA ILE A 266 -0.11 32.24 -13.54
C ILE A 266 0.34 33.46 -12.73
N ARG A 267 1.19 33.26 -11.72
CA ARG A 267 1.59 34.32 -10.78
C ARG A 267 2.49 35.38 -11.40
N SER A 268 3.34 34.99 -12.36
CA SER A 268 4.33 35.89 -12.95
C SER A 268 3.92 36.36 -14.34
N GLU A 269 3.96 35.47 -15.32
CA GLU A 269 3.74 35.79 -16.73
C GLU A 269 2.31 36.27 -16.98
N ALA A 270 1.30 35.47 -16.63
CA ALA A 270 -0.09 35.80 -16.91
C ALA A 270 -0.50 37.12 -16.23
N LYS A 271 -0.17 37.26 -14.94
CA LYS A 271 -0.44 38.49 -14.18
C LYS A 271 0.24 39.71 -14.79
N SER A 272 1.52 39.62 -15.15
CA SER A 272 2.26 40.71 -15.79
C SER A 272 1.63 41.13 -17.11
N MET A 273 1.29 40.16 -17.97
CA MET A 273 0.66 40.42 -19.26
C MET A 273 -0.71 41.11 -19.11
N LEU A 274 -1.54 40.68 -18.16
CA LEU A 274 -2.84 41.29 -17.91
C LEU A 274 -2.73 42.71 -17.31
N VAL A 275 -1.78 42.94 -16.40
CA VAL A 275 -1.59 44.26 -15.77
C VAL A 275 -1.17 45.31 -16.81
N ASN A 276 -0.36 44.93 -17.80
CA ASN A 276 0.18 45.82 -18.82
C ASN A 276 -0.83 46.22 -19.93
N CYS A 277 -2.03 45.65 -19.97
CA CYS A 277 -3.06 46.01 -20.96
C CYS A 277 -3.53 47.47 -20.79
N LEU A 278 -3.82 48.20 -21.87
CA LEU A 278 -4.18 49.63 -21.78
C LEU A 278 -5.69 49.87 -21.65
N ASN A 279 -6.51 49.02 -22.27
CA ASN A 279 -7.96 49.10 -22.26
C ASN A 279 -8.59 47.71 -22.01
N ASP A 280 -9.92 47.65 -21.93
CA ASP A 280 -10.66 46.42 -21.61
C ASP A 280 -10.70 45.43 -22.77
N ASN A 281 -10.63 45.91 -24.02
CA ASN A 281 -10.56 45.05 -25.21
C ASN A 281 -9.21 44.34 -25.30
N ASP A 282 -8.11 45.05 -25.02
CA ASP A 282 -6.77 44.47 -24.92
C ASP A 282 -6.69 43.44 -23.80
N LEU A 283 -7.38 43.68 -22.68
CA LEU A 283 -7.44 42.77 -21.55
C LEU A 283 -8.20 41.48 -21.90
N GLU A 284 -9.29 41.57 -22.66
CA GLU A 284 -10.03 40.40 -23.15
C GLU A 284 -9.21 39.57 -24.13
N ASN A 285 -8.54 40.23 -25.08
CA ASN A 285 -7.67 39.56 -26.04
C ASN A 285 -6.46 38.90 -25.34
N ALA A 286 -5.84 39.59 -24.38
CA ALA A 286 -4.75 39.03 -23.58
C ALA A 286 -5.21 37.81 -22.78
N PHE A 287 -6.40 37.86 -22.17
CA PHE A 287 -6.98 36.73 -21.47
C PHE A 287 -7.12 35.49 -22.37
N LEU A 288 -7.73 35.64 -23.54
CA LEU A 288 -7.92 34.53 -24.49
C LEU A 288 -6.57 33.94 -24.94
N ASN A 289 -5.60 34.81 -25.24
CA ASN A 289 -4.26 34.38 -25.66
C ASN A 289 -3.50 33.65 -24.55
N ILE A 290 -3.55 34.14 -23.31
CA ILE A 290 -2.87 33.51 -22.16
C ILE A 290 -3.51 32.15 -21.86
N VAL A 291 -4.84 32.05 -21.90
CA VAL A 291 -5.55 30.77 -21.67
C VAL A 291 -5.23 29.75 -22.77
N ALA A 292 -5.19 30.17 -24.03
CA ALA A 292 -4.79 29.28 -25.12
C ALA A 292 -3.32 28.84 -24.98
N ARG A 293 -2.43 29.78 -24.63
CA ARG A 293 -1.00 29.51 -24.44
C ARG A 293 -0.75 28.52 -23.30
N VAL A 294 -1.34 28.75 -22.12
CA VAL A 294 -1.12 27.86 -20.96
C VAL A 294 -1.66 26.45 -21.23
N ALA A 295 -2.75 26.31 -21.99
CA ALA A 295 -3.27 25.00 -22.38
C ALA A 295 -2.29 24.24 -23.28
N ILE A 296 -1.69 24.91 -24.27
CA ILE A 296 -0.67 24.31 -25.14
C ILE A 296 0.59 23.96 -24.34
N GLU A 297 1.07 24.86 -23.49
CA GLU A 297 2.26 24.63 -22.67
C GLU A 297 2.06 23.46 -21.70
N ILE A 298 0.89 23.34 -21.04
CA ILE A 298 0.56 22.20 -20.17
C ILE A 298 0.56 20.89 -20.97
N ASP A 299 -0.04 20.87 -22.16
CA ASP A 299 -0.08 19.66 -23.01
C ASP A 299 1.32 19.21 -23.45
N GLN A 300 2.18 20.17 -23.83
CA GLN A 300 3.58 19.92 -24.16
C GLN A 300 4.37 19.38 -22.96
N GLN A 301 4.18 19.97 -21.78
CA GLN A 301 4.81 19.50 -20.55
C GLN A 301 4.37 18.08 -20.22
N VAL A 302 3.06 17.78 -20.27
CA VAL A 302 2.53 16.43 -19.99
C VAL A 302 3.08 15.40 -20.97
N THR A 303 3.23 15.76 -22.24
CA THR A 303 3.88 14.91 -23.24
C THR A 303 5.34 14.62 -22.87
N SER A 304 6.09 15.65 -22.44
CA SER A 304 7.46 15.48 -21.94
C SER A 304 7.49 14.57 -20.71
N LEU A 305 6.62 14.78 -19.73
CA LEU A 305 6.55 13.97 -18.51
C LEU A 305 6.21 12.50 -18.81
N CYS A 306 5.36 12.25 -19.82
CA CYS A 306 5.08 10.89 -20.29
C CYS A 306 6.34 10.22 -20.86
N ASN A 307 7.16 10.95 -21.63
CA ASN A 307 8.42 10.45 -22.17
C ASN A 307 9.49 10.26 -21.07
N ASP A 308 9.51 11.13 -20.06
CA ASP A 308 10.38 11.01 -18.90
C ASP A 308 10.02 9.76 -18.07
N LEU A 309 8.72 9.49 -17.92
CA LEU A 309 8.24 8.27 -17.27
C LEU A 309 8.65 7.02 -18.08
N ASP A 310 8.52 7.04 -19.40
CA ASP A 310 8.97 5.92 -20.25
C ASP A 310 10.47 5.68 -20.10
N SER A 311 11.26 6.75 -20.20
CA SER A 311 12.72 6.69 -20.03
C SER A 311 13.11 6.17 -18.64
N PHE A 312 12.37 6.53 -17.60
CA PHE A 312 12.58 6.03 -16.24
C PHE A 312 12.30 4.52 -16.14
N VAL A 313 11.18 4.06 -16.71
CA VAL A 313 10.81 2.63 -16.72
C VAL A 313 11.84 1.82 -17.51
N GLU A 314 12.32 2.32 -18.64
CA GLU A 314 13.33 1.63 -19.46
C GLU A 314 14.68 1.47 -18.77
N ARG A 315 15.09 2.44 -17.95
CA ARG A 315 16.35 2.40 -17.18
C ARG A 315 16.24 1.58 -15.89
N SER A 316 15.02 1.26 -15.45
CA SER A 316 14.77 0.55 -14.20
C SER A 316 15.11 -0.93 -14.33
N THR A 317 15.76 -1.49 -13.31
CA THR A 317 15.97 -2.94 -13.19
C THR A 317 14.67 -3.70 -12.94
N LEU A 318 13.58 -3.00 -12.62
CA LEU A 318 12.24 -3.55 -12.36
C LEU A 318 11.26 -3.29 -13.53
N LYS A 319 11.78 -3.02 -14.73
CA LYS A 319 11.00 -2.70 -15.93
C LYS A 319 9.85 -3.67 -16.17
N ASP A 320 10.12 -4.97 -16.11
CA ASP A 320 9.15 -6.03 -16.45
C ASP A 320 7.90 -5.99 -15.56
N VAL A 321 8.07 -5.54 -14.32
CA VAL A 321 6.98 -5.37 -13.35
C VAL A 321 6.30 -4.01 -13.51
N MET A 322 7.08 -2.95 -13.73
CA MET A 322 6.59 -1.58 -13.85
C MET A 322 5.66 -1.35 -15.05
N ILE A 323 5.90 -2.05 -16.17
CA ILE A 323 5.17 -1.87 -17.43
C ILE A 323 3.65 -1.94 -17.25
N GLN A 324 3.16 -2.78 -16.34
CA GLN A 324 1.71 -2.98 -16.14
C GLN A 324 0.98 -1.71 -15.67
N TRP A 325 1.67 -0.78 -15.00
CA TRP A 325 1.08 0.47 -14.51
C TRP A 325 1.38 1.69 -15.38
N THR A 326 2.31 1.60 -16.34
CA THR A 326 2.77 2.75 -17.13
C THR A 326 1.61 3.46 -17.84
N GLN A 327 0.71 2.70 -18.47
CA GLN A 327 -0.40 3.27 -19.22
C GLN A 327 -1.45 3.94 -18.32
N SER A 328 -1.74 3.36 -17.15
CA SER A 328 -2.68 3.95 -16.20
C SER A 328 -2.12 5.24 -15.59
N LYS A 329 -0.82 5.29 -15.28
CA LYS A 329 -0.15 6.50 -14.79
C LYS A 329 -0.13 7.62 -15.85
N LYS A 330 0.15 7.31 -17.12
CA LYS A 330 0.04 8.29 -18.22
C LYS A 330 -1.38 8.83 -18.38
N THR A 331 -2.38 7.99 -18.24
CA THR A 331 -3.80 8.42 -18.28
C THR A 331 -4.10 9.38 -17.13
N ARG A 332 -3.57 9.10 -15.92
CA ARG A 332 -3.69 10.00 -14.77
C ARG A 332 -3.03 11.37 -15.02
N PHE A 333 -1.87 11.42 -15.68
CA PHE A 333 -1.25 12.69 -16.04
C PHE A 333 -2.08 13.50 -17.04
N LYS A 334 -2.73 12.86 -18.00
CA LYS A 334 -3.65 13.55 -18.92
C LYS A 334 -4.85 14.14 -18.18
N LEU A 335 -5.45 13.39 -17.26
CA LEU A 335 -6.55 13.88 -16.42
C LEU A 335 -6.10 15.05 -15.52
N LEU A 336 -4.90 14.97 -14.95
CA LEU A 336 -4.30 16.06 -14.20
C LEU A 336 -4.13 17.31 -15.07
N ALA A 337 -3.66 17.14 -16.30
CA ALA A 337 -3.50 18.24 -17.27
C ALA A 337 -4.82 18.97 -17.51
N GLU A 338 -5.89 18.24 -17.80
CA GLU A 338 -7.23 18.80 -18.01
C GLU A 338 -7.70 19.61 -16.79
N ASN A 339 -7.51 19.06 -15.59
CA ASN A 339 -7.84 19.75 -14.33
C ASN A 339 -7.01 21.01 -14.12
N LEU A 340 -5.70 20.97 -14.42
CA LEU A 340 -4.81 22.13 -14.30
C LEU A 340 -5.15 23.22 -15.31
N VAL A 341 -5.51 22.87 -16.54
CA VAL A 341 -5.98 23.85 -17.55
C VAL A 341 -7.25 24.54 -17.07
N PHE A 342 -8.22 23.78 -16.56
CA PHE A 342 -9.46 24.33 -16.01
C PHE A 342 -9.19 25.28 -14.83
N LYS A 343 -8.33 24.85 -13.89
CA LYS A 343 -7.93 25.66 -12.74
C LYS A 343 -7.19 26.93 -13.15
N ALA A 344 -6.22 26.81 -14.06
CA ALA A 344 -5.47 27.95 -14.59
C ALA A 344 -6.39 28.98 -15.24
N LYS A 345 -7.33 28.53 -16.09
CA LYS A 345 -8.33 29.41 -16.70
C LYS A 345 -9.14 30.18 -15.66
N THR A 346 -9.56 29.49 -14.60
CA THR A 346 -10.32 30.09 -13.49
C THR A 346 -9.49 31.14 -12.74
N ASP A 347 -8.25 30.82 -12.39
CA ASP A 347 -7.34 31.72 -11.67
C ASP A 347 -6.95 32.95 -12.49
N ILE A 348 -6.71 32.79 -13.80
CA ILE A 348 -6.45 33.90 -14.72
C ILE A 348 -7.70 34.78 -14.85
N SER A 349 -8.90 34.18 -14.91
CA SER A 349 -10.17 34.93 -14.94
C SER A 349 -10.37 35.76 -13.66
N ASN A 350 -10.06 35.19 -12.49
CA ASN A 350 -10.11 35.90 -11.22
C ASN A 350 -9.12 37.07 -11.21
N THR A 351 -7.89 36.83 -11.66
CA THR A 351 -6.85 37.88 -11.76
C THR A 351 -7.28 39.02 -12.68
N LYS A 352 -7.93 38.69 -13.81
CA LYS A 352 -8.50 39.68 -14.74
C LYS A 352 -9.57 40.55 -14.08
N GLU A 353 -10.49 39.95 -13.32
CA GLU A 353 -11.52 40.72 -12.61
C GLU A 353 -10.93 41.57 -11.47
N GLU A 354 -9.93 41.06 -10.75
CA GLU A 354 -9.18 41.85 -9.77
C GLU A 354 -8.55 43.10 -10.41
N ILE A 355 -7.96 42.97 -11.60
CA ILE A 355 -7.36 44.08 -12.35
C ILE A 355 -8.44 45.10 -12.75
N LYS A 356 -9.61 44.67 -13.23
CA LYS A 356 -10.72 45.58 -13.54
C LYS A 356 -11.18 46.36 -12.31
N ILE A 357 -11.36 45.69 -11.18
CA ILE A 357 -11.73 46.33 -9.91
C ILE A 357 -10.66 47.34 -9.49
N GLN A 358 -9.37 47.01 -9.60
CA GLN A 358 -8.27 47.92 -9.28
C GLN A 358 -8.26 49.16 -10.19
N ARG A 359 -8.52 49.00 -11.49
CA ARG A 359 -8.62 50.12 -12.44
C ARG A 359 -9.79 51.05 -12.12
N LEU A 360 -10.96 50.50 -11.80
CA LEU A 360 -12.13 51.27 -11.38
C LEU A 360 -11.84 52.09 -10.13
N LYS A 361 -11.31 51.44 -9.07
CA LYS A 361 -10.89 52.13 -7.84
C LYS A 361 -9.89 53.26 -8.11
N LYS A 362 -8.93 53.04 -9.01
CA LYS A 362 -7.95 54.07 -9.40
C LYS A 362 -8.61 55.26 -10.11
N ARG A 363 -9.53 55.01 -11.05
CA ARG A 363 -10.29 56.06 -11.75
C ARG A 363 -11.14 56.88 -10.77
N GLU A 364 -11.89 56.21 -9.91
CA GLU A 364 -12.70 56.88 -8.88
C GLU A 364 -11.82 57.74 -7.97
N LYS A 365 -10.68 57.21 -7.50
CA LYS A 365 -9.72 57.97 -6.71
C LYS A 365 -9.24 59.23 -7.44
N THR A 366 -8.82 59.11 -8.70
CA THR A 366 -8.38 60.27 -9.50
C THR A 366 -9.50 61.30 -9.69
N ASN A 367 -10.75 60.85 -9.92
CA ASN A 367 -11.89 61.75 -10.04
C ASN A 367 -12.16 62.52 -8.74
N HIS A 368 -12.17 61.84 -7.59
CA HIS A 368 -12.31 62.50 -6.29
C HIS A 368 -11.16 63.49 -6.01
N GLU A 369 -9.92 63.13 -6.36
CA GLU A 369 -8.76 64.04 -6.25
C GLU A 369 -8.94 65.29 -7.12
N MET A 370 -9.45 65.16 -8.35
CA MET A 370 -9.74 66.31 -9.21
C MET A 370 -10.86 67.19 -8.63
N GLU A 371 -11.97 66.60 -8.17
CA GLU A 371 -13.09 67.32 -7.56
C GLU A 371 -12.66 68.09 -6.31
N ILE A 372 -11.88 67.45 -5.42
CA ILE A 372 -11.33 68.10 -4.21
C ILE A 372 -10.42 69.27 -4.60
N ASN A 373 -9.52 69.07 -5.58
CA ASN A 373 -8.62 70.12 -6.04
C ASN A 373 -9.37 71.29 -6.68
N GLU A 374 -10.44 71.02 -7.42
CA GLU A 374 -11.30 72.04 -8.02
C GLU A 374 -12.07 72.82 -6.95
N LEU A 375 -12.66 72.14 -5.97
CA LEU A 375 -13.30 72.76 -4.81
C LEU A 375 -12.32 73.62 -4.01
N ALA A 376 -11.12 73.12 -3.75
CA ALA A 376 -10.06 73.87 -3.07
C ALA A 376 -9.64 75.12 -3.85
N ARG A 377 -9.49 75.00 -5.18
CA ARG A 377 -9.16 76.14 -6.07
C ARG A 377 -10.29 77.18 -6.07
N ASN A 378 -11.54 76.74 -6.19
CA ASN A 378 -12.71 77.63 -6.16
C ASN A 378 -12.86 78.33 -4.80
N LEU A 379 -12.58 77.64 -3.70
CA LEU A 379 -12.55 78.22 -2.37
C LEU A 379 -11.42 79.26 -2.22
N ALA A 380 -10.22 78.95 -2.70
CA ALA A 380 -9.08 79.87 -2.68
C ALA A 380 -9.39 81.17 -3.44
N VAL A 381 -9.99 81.07 -4.63
CA VAL A 381 -10.45 82.24 -5.41
C VAL A 381 -11.52 83.03 -4.64
N LYS A 382 -12.50 82.37 -4.01
CA LYS A 382 -13.54 83.03 -3.20
C LYS A 382 -13.01 83.73 -1.94
N MET A 383 -11.85 83.31 -1.43
CA MET A 383 -11.20 83.87 -0.24
C MET A 383 -10.15 84.94 -0.58
N GLN A 384 -9.78 85.08 -1.85
CA GLN A 384 -8.80 86.05 -2.31
C GLN A 384 -9.31 87.48 -2.08
N GLY A 385 -8.58 88.25 -1.25
CA GLY A 385 -8.95 89.63 -0.88
C GLY A 385 -9.95 89.75 0.28
N LYS A 386 -10.38 88.64 0.90
CA LYS A 386 -11.14 88.68 2.17
C LYS A 386 -10.17 88.68 3.34
N LEU A 387 -10.25 89.71 4.18
CA LEU A 387 -9.59 89.69 5.49
C LEU A 387 -10.23 88.58 6.35
N PRO A 388 -9.45 87.92 7.23
CA PRO A 388 -10.03 87.00 8.21
C PRO A 388 -11.09 87.78 8.98
N THR A 389 -12.34 87.36 8.86
CA THR A 389 -13.35 87.83 9.81
C THR A 389 -13.01 87.17 11.13
N GLU A 390 -12.76 87.97 12.17
CA GLU A 390 -12.65 87.45 13.53
C GLU A 390 -13.90 86.61 13.79
N THR A 391 -13.68 85.30 13.91
CA THR A 391 -14.69 84.36 14.37
C THR A 391 -14.95 84.66 15.84
N ASN A 392 -16.17 85.11 16.15
CA ASN A 392 -16.73 85.05 17.51
C ASN A 392 -16.91 83.60 17.96
#